data_AF-A0A8B8EWY9-F1
#
_entry.id   AF-A0A8B8EWY9-F1
#
_cell.length_a   1.000
_cell.length_b   1.000
_cell.length_c   1.000
_cell.angle_alpha   90.00
_cell.angle_beta   90.00
_cell.angle_gamma   90.00
#
_symmetry.space_group_name_H-M   'P 1'
#
loop_
_entity.id
_entity.type
_entity.pdbx_description
1 polymer ?
#
loop_
_entity_poly.entity_id
_entity_poly.type
_entity_poly.pdbx_seq_one_letter_code
_entity_poly.pdbx_strand_id
1 'polypeptide(L)'
;MSKIKEVRRPTLAVIDEHALPEIYVTPDIEVENPRKLLDENDNVYSHLNLLKEKTAQLNLSTRRPSFVTWRNECLDDSGRRIKAKLPNVRGDNSINQNELTLDKRIDNIDGALVWIKQELQAMRTQDQDIARKLLSLRHEMHALKLQWSCDDHQDMLDEAQCDLQEMHELQDICDTPLDSVQPHPLKQIGVTKMNLNARRFSIL
;
A
#
# COMPACT_ATOMS: atom_id res chain seq x y z
N MET A 1 22.98 5.00 -30.67
CA MET A 1 22.66 6.11 -29.73
C MET A 1 21.41 5.74 -28.96
N SER A 2 21.58 5.18 -27.76
CA SER A 2 20.48 4.69 -26.91
C SER A 2 20.03 5.80 -25.96
N LYS A 3 18.76 6.21 -26.04
CA LYS A 3 18.16 7.17 -25.11
C LYS A 3 17.73 6.42 -23.84
N ILE A 4 18.43 6.66 -22.73
CA ILE A 4 18.05 6.22 -21.39
C ILE A 4 16.85 7.08 -20.96
N LYS A 5 15.70 6.45 -20.70
CA LYS A 5 14.53 7.11 -20.11
C LYS A 5 14.74 7.17 -18.60
N GLU A 6 14.95 8.37 -18.09
CA GLU A 6 15.02 8.67 -16.67
C GLU A 6 13.63 8.49 -16.04
N VAL A 7 13.50 7.55 -15.10
CA VAL A 7 12.25 7.32 -14.35
C VAL A 7 12.27 8.23 -13.13
N ARG A 8 11.62 9.39 -13.22
CA ARG A 8 11.35 10.23 -12.03
C ARG A 8 10.33 9.55 -11.14
N ARG A 9 10.67 9.36 -9.86
CA ARG A 9 9.76 8.85 -8.83
C ARG A 9 8.66 9.89 -8.57
N PRO A 10 7.40 9.48 -8.34
CA PRO A 10 6.37 10.42 -7.92
C PRO A 10 6.67 10.92 -6.49
N THR A 11 6.71 12.23 -6.33
CA THR A 11 6.85 12.92 -5.05
C THR A 11 5.65 12.61 -4.15
N LEU A 12 5.94 12.30 -2.88
CA LEU A 12 4.97 12.04 -1.83
C LEU A 12 4.18 13.33 -1.56
N ALA A 13 2.86 13.33 -1.84
CA ALA A 13 2.00 14.41 -1.36
C ALA A 13 1.93 14.33 0.17
N VAL A 14 2.19 15.45 0.83
CA VAL A 14 2.04 15.64 2.27
C VAL A 14 0.56 15.48 2.61
N ILE A 15 0.22 14.48 3.40
CA ILE A 15 -1.13 14.32 3.95
C ILE A 15 -1.15 15.18 5.21
N ASP A 16 -1.95 16.24 5.19
CA ASP A 16 -2.20 17.13 6.33
C ASP A 16 -3.06 16.39 7.38
N GLU A 17 -2.55 16.24 8.60
CA GLU A 17 -3.17 15.43 9.68
C GLU A 17 -4.38 16.11 10.36
N HIS A 18 -4.91 17.21 9.81
CA HIS A 18 -6.03 17.95 10.41
C HIS A 18 -7.28 18.08 9.53
N ALA A 19 -7.36 17.41 8.38
CA ALA A 19 -8.59 17.40 7.59
C ALA A 19 -9.57 16.33 8.11
N LEU A 20 -10.59 16.77 8.87
CA LEU A 20 -11.77 15.96 9.19
C LEU A 20 -12.45 15.48 7.89
N PRO A 21 -12.94 14.23 7.83
CA PRO A 21 -13.63 13.75 6.64
C PRO A 21 -14.97 14.49 6.48
N GLU A 22 -15.13 15.24 5.38
CA GLU A 22 -16.45 15.68 4.93
C GLU A 22 -17.32 14.44 4.68
N ILE A 23 -18.31 14.24 5.54
CA ILE A 23 -19.35 13.25 5.35
C ILE A 23 -20.20 13.73 4.18
N TYR A 24 -19.94 13.19 2.99
CA TYR A 24 -20.85 13.32 1.86
C TYR A 24 -22.16 12.63 2.22
N VAL A 25 -23.17 13.42 2.57
CA VAL A 25 -24.56 13.00 2.61
C VAL A 25 -24.95 12.61 1.18
N THR A 26 -25.19 11.33 0.96
CA THR A 26 -25.76 10.82 -0.29
C THR A 26 -27.15 11.41 -0.47
N PRO A 27 -27.49 12.00 -1.64
CA PRO A 27 -28.85 12.47 -1.89
C PRO A 27 -29.81 11.28 -1.97
N ASP A 28 -31.04 11.52 -1.52
CA ASP A 28 -32.14 10.54 -1.48
C ASP A 28 -32.35 9.88 -2.85
N ILE A 29 -32.31 8.55 -2.86
CA ILE A 29 -32.57 7.73 -4.04
C ILE A 29 -34.08 7.71 -4.26
N GLU A 30 -34.55 8.45 -5.26
CA GLU A 30 -35.91 8.29 -5.78
C GLU A 30 -36.09 6.84 -6.27
N VAL A 31 -37.07 6.14 -5.69
CA VAL A 31 -37.38 4.75 -6.02
C VAL A 31 -38.01 4.69 -7.40
N GLU A 32 -37.18 4.53 -8.43
CA GLU A 32 -37.64 4.19 -9.76
C GLU A 32 -38.01 2.70 -9.85
N ASN A 33 -39.20 2.48 -10.42
CA ASN A 33 -39.94 1.25 -10.64
C ASN A 33 -39.08 -0.02 -10.94
N PRO A 34 -39.18 -1.10 -10.14
CA PRO A 34 -38.30 -2.28 -10.21
C PRO A 34 -38.44 -3.18 -11.45
N ARG A 35 -39.22 -2.78 -12.47
CA ARG A 35 -39.47 -3.62 -13.66
C ARG A 35 -38.46 -3.47 -14.80
N LYS A 36 -37.53 -2.51 -14.75
CA LYS A 36 -36.51 -2.32 -15.81
C LYS A 36 -35.14 -2.97 -15.54
N LEU A 37 -34.91 -3.51 -14.34
CA LEU A 37 -33.56 -3.99 -13.91
C LEU A 37 -33.26 -5.46 -14.21
N LEU A 38 -34.20 -6.18 -14.84
CA LEU A 38 -34.03 -7.61 -15.14
C LEU A 38 -33.38 -7.89 -16.50
N ASP A 39 -33.41 -6.96 -17.45
CA ASP A 39 -32.98 -7.21 -18.84
C ASP A 39 -31.49 -6.90 -19.08
N GLU A 40 -30.91 -5.95 -18.33
CA GLU A 40 -29.49 -5.54 -18.46
C GLU A 40 -28.51 -6.50 -17.74
N ASN A 41 -28.98 -7.22 -16.71
CA ASN A 41 -28.13 -8.10 -15.90
C ASN A 41 -27.71 -9.39 -16.65
N ASP A 42 -28.58 -9.93 -17.52
CA ASP A 42 -28.29 -11.12 -18.32
C ASP A 42 -27.20 -10.85 -19.37
N ASN A 43 -27.16 -9.63 -19.92
CA ASN A 43 -26.16 -9.22 -20.90
C ASN A 43 -24.76 -9.07 -20.28
N VAL A 44 -24.65 -8.47 -19.10
CA VAL A 44 -23.37 -8.33 -18.38
C VAL A 44 -22.84 -9.70 -17.92
N TYR A 45 -23.72 -10.57 -17.44
CA TYR A 45 -23.35 -11.93 -17.04
C TYR A 45 -22.89 -12.77 -18.25
N SER A 46 -23.55 -12.60 -19.40
CA SER A 46 -23.18 -13.21 -20.68
C SER A 46 -21.81 -12.73 -21.17
N HIS A 47 -21.56 -11.42 -21.17
CA HIS A 47 -20.27 -10.86 -21.61
C HIS A 47 -19.11 -11.27 -20.70
N LEU A 48 -19.33 -11.32 -19.38
CA LEU A 48 -18.33 -11.79 -18.42
C LEU A 48 -17.99 -13.28 -18.65
N ASN A 49 -18.98 -14.10 -18.96
CA ASN A 49 -18.77 -15.52 -19.24
C ASN A 49 -18.05 -15.74 -20.57
N LEU A 50 -18.39 -15.00 -21.62
CA LEU A 50 -17.66 -15.00 -22.88
C LEU A 50 -16.20 -14.57 -22.69
N LEU A 51 -15.95 -13.55 -21.87
CA LEU A 51 -14.59 -13.11 -21.54
C LEU A 51 -13.81 -14.18 -20.75
N LYS A 52 -14.44 -14.85 -19.79
CA LYS A 52 -13.85 -15.99 -19.06
C LYS A 52 -13.51 -17.14 -20.00
N GLU A 53 -14.39 -17.45 -20.94
CA GLU A 53 -14.16 -18.50 -21.94
C GLU A 53 -13.01 -18.14 -22.87
N LYS A 54 -12.98 -16.91 -23.39
CA LYS A 54 -11.90 -16.45 -24.27
C LYS A 54 -10.55 -16.40 -23.57
N THR A 55 -10.51 -15.96 -22.31
CA THR A 55 -9.28 -15.96 -21.52
C THR A 55 -8.79 -17.37 -21.19
N ALA A 56 -9.70 -18.33 -20.94
CA ALA A 56 -9.35 -19.74 -20.79
C ALA A 56 -8.84 -20.36 -22.11
N GLN A 57 -9.51 -20.07 -23.24
CA GLN A 57 -9.11 -20.52 -24.57
C GLN A 57 -7.72 -20.03 -24.97
N LEU A 58 -7.36 -18.81 -24.57
CA LEU A 58 -6.05 -18.20 -24.81
C LEU A 58 -5.03 -18.52 -23.70
N ASN A 59 -5.40 -19.35 -22.72
CA ASN A 59 -4.61 -19.72 -21.56
C ASN A 59 -3.99 -18.51 -20.82
N LEU A 60 -4.74 -17.41 -20.77
CA LEU A 60 -4.31 -16.17 -20.14
C LEU A 60 -4.54 -16.29 -18.63
N SER A 61 -3.43 -16.33 -17.89
CA SER A 61 -3.44 -16.21 -16.44
C SER A 61 -3.92 -14.81 -16.04
N THR A 62 -5.23 -14.63 -15.87
CA THR A 62 -5.85 -13.35 -15.43
C THR A 62 -5.61 -13.04 -13.96
N ARG A 63 -4.99 -13.97 -13.19
CA ARG A 63 -4.76 -13.85 -11.76
C ARG A 63 -3.35 -14.28 -11.41
N ARG A 64 -2.71 -13.56 -10.49
CA ARG A 64 -1.38 -13.92 -9.98
C ARG A 64 -1.42 -15.33 -9.36
N PRO A 65 -0.43 -16.21 -9.61
CA PRO A 65 -0.38 -17.56 -9.03
C PRO A 65 -0.49 -17.57 -7.50
N SER A 66 0.10 -16.58 -6.82
CA SER A 66 0.00 -16.40 -5.36
C SER A 66 -1.42 -16.11 -4.87
N PHE A 67 -2.24 -15.44 -5.69
CA PHE A 67 -3.62 -15.14 -5.34
C PHE A 67 -4.54 -16.35 -5.60
N VAL A 68 -4.22 -17.19 -6.59
CA VAL A 68 -4.93 -18.44 -6.83
C VAL A 68 -4.68 -19.45 -5.71
N THR A 69 -3.42 -19.60 -5.29
CA THR A 69 -3.04 -20.44 -4.14
C THR A 69 -3.69 -19.96 -2.84
N TRP A 70 -3.58 -18.68 -2.52
CA TRP A 70 -4.28 -18.08 -1.38
C TRP A 70 -5.80 -18.31 -1.43
N ARG A 71 -6.44 -18.11 -2.59
CA ARG A 71 -7.89 -18.35 -2.70
C ARG A 71 -8.23 -19.80 -2.38
N ASN A 72 -7.51 -20.75 -2.96
CA ASN A 72 -7.79 -22.17 -2.75
C ASN A 72 -7.59 -22.55 -1.27
N GLU A 73 -6.55 -22.00 -0.61
CA GLU A 73 -6.29 -22.20 0.82
C GLU A 73 -7.36 -21.51 1.71
N CYS A 74 -7.71 -20.26 1.42
CA CYS A 74 -8.58 -19.46 2.28
C CYS A 74 -10.07 -19.60 1.98
N LEU A 75 -10.50 -20.11 0.83
CA LEU A 75 -11.92 -20.35 0.54
C LEU A 75 -12.24 -21.85 0.49
N ASP A 76 -11.42 -22.65 -0.21
CA ASP A 76 -11.73 -24.07 -0.37
C ASP A 76 -11.24 -24.92 0.82
N ASP A 77 -10.08 -24.57 1.40
CA ASP A 77 -9.54 -25.28 2.57
C ASP A 77 -10.04 -24.72 3.90
N SER A 78 -10.30 -23.42 4.02
CA SER A 78 -10.91 -22.83 5.23
C SER A 78 -12.28 -23.44 5.54
N GLY A 79 -13.14 -23.61 4.53
CA GLY A 79 -14.45 -24.25 4.69
C GLY A 79 -14.34 -25.71 5.12
N ARG A 80 -13.31 -26.43 4.66
CA ARG A 80 -13.01 -27.80 5.10
C ARG A 80 -12.43 -27.85 6.51
N ARG A 81 -11.51 -26.97 6.86
CA ARG A 81 -10.92 -26.86 8.21
C ARG A 81 -11.95 -26.45 9.25
N ILE A 82 -12.82 -25.49 8.93
CA ILE A 82 -13.93 -25.08 9.79
C ILE A 82 -14.87 -26.28 9.99
N LYS A 83 -15.28 -26.95 8.92
CA LYS A 83 -16.12 -28.16 9.00
C LYS A 83 -15.46 -29.33 9.75
N ALA A 84 -14.13 -29.46 9.69
CA ALA A 84 -13.38 -30.52 10.37
C ALA A 84 -13.11 -30.22 11.85
N LYS A 85 -13.08 -28.94 12.25
CA LYS A 85 -12.83 -28.50 13.64
C LYS A 85 -14.10 -28.19 14.43
N LEU A 86 -15.21 -27.90 13.75
CA LEU A 86 -16.53 -27.86 14.38
C LEU A 86 -16.76 -29.20 15.09
N PRO A 87 -17.29 -29.20 16.34
CA PRO A 87 -17.79 -30.41 16.97
C PRO A 87 -18.70 -31.12 15.98
N ASN A 88 -18.48 -32.40 15.75
CA ASN A 88 -19.04 -33.13 14.61
C ASN A 88 -20.58 -33.01 14.53
N VAL A 89 -21.10 -32.02 13.80
CA VAL A 89 -22.55 -31.80 13.59
C VAL A 89 -23.12 -32.82 12.60
N ARG A 90 -22.28 -33.57 11.88
CA ARG A 90 -22.68 -34.73 11.10
C ARG A 90 -22.26 -36.00 11.82
N GLY A 91 -23.17 -36.49 12.67
CA GLY A 91 -23.14 -37.87 13.11
C GLY A 91 -22.90 -38.80 11.93
N ASP A 92 -22.07 -39.80 12.19
CA ASP A 92 -21.88 -40.99 11.37
C ASP A 92 -23.24 -41.46 10.84
N ASN A 93 -23.35 -41.63 9.52
CA ASN A 93 -24.59 -42.03 8.84
C ASN A 93 -24.86 -43.53 9.04
N SER A 94 -24.96 -43.95 10.29
CA SER A 94 -25.41 -45.27 10.67
C SER A 94 -26.42 -45.14 11.80
N ILE A 95 -27.70 -45.17 11.39
CA ILE A 95 -28.85 -45.61 12.19
C ILE A 95 -29.45 -44.53 13.13
N ASN A 96 -30.67 -44.09 12.75
CA ASN A 96 -31.70 -43.39 13.55
C ASN A 96 -31.52 -41.88 13.84
N GLN A 97 -31.76 -41.04 12.83
CA GLN A 97 -31.76 -39.57 12.92
C GLN A 97 -32.95 -38.94 13.69
N ASN A 98 -33.88 -39.72 14.25
CA ASN A 98 -35.13 -39.19 14.80
C ASN A 98 -35.17 -39.00 16.33
N GLU A 99 -34.06 -39.17 17.05
CA GLU A 99 -34.08 -39.07 18.53
C GLU A 99 -32.87 -38.34 19.13
N LEU A 100 -32.39 -37.29 18.45
CA LEU A 100 -31.68 -36.23 19.16
C LEU A 100 -32.73 -35.34 19.83
N THR A 101 -32.93 -35.54 21.14
CA THR A 101 -33.73 -34.66 21.99
C THR A 101 -33.38 -33.21 21.69
N LEU A 102 -34.37 -32.32 21.67
CA LEU A 102 -34.20 -30.90 21.35
C LEU A 102 -33.00 -30.28 22.09
N ASP A 103 -32.82 -30.66 23.36
CA ASP A 103 -31.72 -30.24 24.23
C ASP A 103 -30.33 -30.55 23.66
N LYS A 104 -30.11 -31.76 23.13
CA LYS A 104 -28.82 -32.15 22.53
C LYS A 104 -28.50 -31.36 21.25
N ARG A 105 -29.53 -30.90 20.52
CA ARG A 105 -29.36 -30.04 19.35
C ARG A 105 -29.00 -28.62 19.75
N ILE A 106 -29.64 -28.11 20.81
CA ILE A 106 -29.34 -26.80 21.38
C ILE A 106 -27.89 -26.78 21.90
N ASP A 107 -27.48 -27.77 22.68
CA ASP A 107 -26.12 -27.88 23.22
C ASP A 107 -25.05 -27.90 22.11
N ASN A 108 -25.34 -28.59 20.99
CA ASN A 108 -24.43 -28.65 19.84
C ASN A 108 -24.32 -27.30 19.12
N ILE A 109 -25.45 -26.59 18.95
CA ILE A 109 -25.46 -25.25 18.36
C ILE A 109 -24.71 -24.26 19.27
N ASP A 110 -24.96 -24.30 20.58
CA ASP A 110 -24.29 -23.45 21.54
C ASP A 110 -22.78 -23.73 21.57
N GLY A 111 -22.38 -25.00 21.53
CA GLY A 111 -20.97 -25.39 21.38
C GLY A 111 -20.33 -24.84 20.11
N ALA A 112 -21.01 -24.94 18.97
CA ALA A 112 -20.53 -24.38 17.70
C ALA A 112 -20.44 -22.84 17.75
N LEU A 113 -21.40 -22.16 18.37
CA LEU A 113 -21.39 -20.70 18.52
C LEU A 113 -20.26 -20.22 19.44
N VAL A 114 -20.02 -20.93 20.55
CA VAL A 114 -18.88 -20.64 21.44
C VAL A 114 -17.57 -20.81 20.70
N TRP A 115 -17.42 -21.89 19.93
CA TRP A 115 -16.22 -22.11 19.13
C TRP A 115 -16.00 -21.01 18.09
N ILE A 116 -17.03 -20.62 17.32
CA ILE A 116 -16.93 -19.53 16.35
C ILE A 116 -16.51 -18.22 17.03
N LYS A 117 -17.08 -17.90 18.20
CA LYS A 117 -16.69 -16.70 18.95
C LYS A 117 -15.21 -16.72 19.35
N GLN A 118 -14.71 -17.87 19.82
CA GLN A 118 -13.30 -18.04 20.18
C GLN A 118 -12.39 -17.89 18.95
N GLU A 119 -12.73 -18.52 17.83
CA GLU A 119 -11.95 -18.45 16.59
C GLU A 119 -11.91 -17.02 16.03
N LEU A 120 -13.04 -16.30 16.02
CA LEU A 120 -13.10 -14.90 15.61
C LEU A 120 -12.25 -13.98 16.51
N GLN A 121 -12.22 -14.26 17.82
CA GLN A 121 -11.39 -13.52 18.75
C GLN A 121 -9.90 -13.80 18.53
N ALA A 122 -9.53 -15.05 18.23
CA ALA A 122 -8.16 -15.43 17.89
C ALA A 122 -7.70 -14.73 16.60
N MET A 123 -8.51 -14.78 15.54
CA MET A 123 -8.21 -14.09 14.28
C MET A 123 -8.08 -12.57 14.47
N ARG A 124 -8.97 -11.94 15.24
CA ARG A 124 -8.86 -10.50 15.56
C ARG A 124 -7.55 -10.17 16.27
N THR A 125 -7.13 -11.01 17.23
CA THR A 125 -5.88 -10.79 17.98
C THR A 125 -4.67 -10.90 17.05
N GLN A 126 -4.67 -11.89 16.16
CA GLN A 126 -3.65 -12.06 15.14
C GLN A 126 -3.57 -10.85 14.20
N ASP A 127 -4.71 -10.34 13.73
CA ASP A 127 -4.75 -9.15 12.86
C ASP A 127 -4.20 -7.91 13.58
N GLN A 128 -4.50 -7.74 14.87
CA GLN A 128 -3.94 -6.67 15.69
C GLN A 128 -2.42 -6.80 15.84
N ASP A 129 -1.89 -8.01 16.04
CA ASP A 129 -0.44 -8.27 16.08
C ASP A 129 0.23 -7.91 14.76
N ILE A 130 -0.35 -8.33 13.64
CA ILE A 130 0.17 -8.03 12.30
C ILE A 130 0.16 -6.52 12.05
N ALA A 131 -0.94 -5.82 12.38
CA ALA A 131 -1.04 -4.38 12.23
C ALA A 131 0.06 -3.65 13.04
N ARG A 132 0.30 -4.07 14.28
CA ARG A 132 1.39 -3.52 15.11
C ARG A 132 2.77 -3.75 14.47
N LYS A 133 3.04 -4.94 13.95
CA LYS A 133 4.31 -5.24 13.25
C LYS A 133 4.47 -4.39 11.99
N LEU A 134 3.42 -4.25 11.18
CA LEU A 134 3.45 -3.42 9.97
C LEU A 134 3.68 -1.94 10.30
N LEU A 135 3.05 -1.43 11.36
CA LEU A 135 3.31 -0.07 11.83
C LEU A 135 4.76 0.09 12.28
N SER A 136 5.33 -0.84 13.05
CA SER A 136 6.75 -0.81 13.45
C SER A 136 7.67 -0.74 12.22
N LEU A 137 7.48 -1.66 11.28
CA LEU A 137 8.26 -1.69 10.03
C LEU A 137 8.13 -0.40 9.22
N ARG A 138 6.95 0.21 9.19
CA ARG A 138 6.75 1.51 8.53
C ARG A 138 7.57 2.60 9.19
N HIS A 139 7.58 2.66 10.53
CA HIS A 139 8.37 3.65 11.27
C HIS A 139 9.87 3.43 11.06
N GLU A 140 10.34 2.20 11.16
CA GLU A 140 11.75 1.83 10.92
C GLU A 140 12.19 2.20 9.50
N MET A 141 11.38 1.87 8.49
CA MET A 141 11.67 2.24 7.10
C MET A 141 11.74 3.76 6.91
N HIS A 142 10.88 4.51 7.59
CA HIS A 142 10.88 5.96 7.50
C HIS A 142 12.10 6.58 8.18
N ALA A 143 12.50 6.04 9.33
CA ALA A 143 13.71 6.46 10.03
C ALA A 143 14.96 6.18 9.18
N LEU A 144 15.08 4.98 8.60
CA LEU A 144 16.19 4.62 7.72
C LEU A 144 16.25 5.49 6.46
N LYS A 145 15.10 5.82 5.85
CA LYS A 145 15.06 6.73 4.69
C LYS A 145 15.51 8.14 5.06
N LEU A 146 15.10 8.65 6.22
CA LEU A 146 15.51 9.96 6.69
C LEU A 146 17.01 9.98 6.95
N GLN A 147 17.52 8.97 7.66
CA GLN A 147 18.95 8.80 7.91
C GLN A 147 19.74 8.76 6.61
N TRP A 148 19.34 7.92 5.66
CA TRP A 148 20.01 7.85 4.36
C TRP A 148 20.02 9.19 3.62
N SER A 149 18.93 9.96 3.66
CA SER A 149 18.91 11.31 3.06
C SER A 149 19.84 12.29 3.79
N CYS A 150 19.99 12.17 5.12
CA CYS A 150 20.93 12.98 5.88
C CYS A 150 22.38 12.60 5.54
N ASP A 151 22.68 11.31 5.48
CA ASP A 151 24.01 10.79 5.14
C ASP A 151 24.39 11.22 3.70
N ASP A 152 23.48 11.09 2.74
CA ASP A 152 23.69 11.53 1.35
C ASP A 152 23.97 13.04 1.24
N HIS A 153 23.22 13.87 1.97
CA HIS A 153 23.50 15.31 2.03
C HIS A 153 24.82 15.63 2.72
N GLN A 154 25.22 14.86 3.74
CA GLN A 154 26.50 15.03 4.41
C GLN A 154 27.65 14.72 3.44
N ASP A 155 27.56 13.62 2.70
CA ASP A 155 28.55 13.26 1.67
C ASP A 155 28.68 14.36 0.61
N MET A 156 27.57 14.94 0.15
CA MET A 156 27.58 16.08 -0.77
C MET A 156 28.26 17.33 -0.20
N LEU A 157 28.04 17.63 1.09
CA LEU A 157 28.68 18.77 1.76
C LEU A 157 30.18 18.53 1.93
N ASP A 158 30.57 17.29 2.25
CA ASP A 158 31.97 16.91 2.41
C ASP A 158 32.71 16.97 1.06
N GLU A 159 32.10 16.52 -0.03
CA GLU A 159 32.64 16.67 -1.40
C GLU A 159 32.84 18.16 -1.75
N ALA A 160 31.82 19.00 -1.53
CA ALA A 160 31.93 20.43 -1.77
C ALA A 160 32.98 21.12 -0.89
N GLN A 161 33.17 20.64 0.34
CA GLN A 161 34.21 21.15 1.25
C GLN A 161 35.60 20.76 0.76
N CYS A 162 35.79 19.52 0.31
CA CYS A 162 37.05 19.08 -0.31
C CYS A 162 37.39 19.92 -1.54
N ASP A 163 36.44 20.15 -2.44
CA ASP A 163 36.64 21.00 -3.64
C ASP A 163 37.09 22.42 -3.25
N LEU A 164 36.46 23.02 -2.24
CA LEU A 164 36.84 24.35 -1.75
C LEU A 164 38.25 24.35 -1.14
N GLN A 165 38.61 23.29 -0.41
CA GLN A 165 39.94 23.16 0.16
C GLN A 165 41.00 22.98 -0.94
N GLU A 166 40.76 22.13 -1.93
CA GLU A 166 41.66 21.96 -3.08
C GLU A 166 41.88 23.28 -3.83
N MET A 167 40.81 24.06 -4.05
CA MET A 167 40.93 25.38 -4.66
C MET A 167 41.74 26.36 -3.80
N HIS A 168 41.60 26.30 -2.48
CA HIS A 168 42.40 27.12 -1.58
C HIS A 168 43.89 26.73 -1.60
N GLU A 169 44.20 25.43 -1.61
CA GLU A 169 45.58 24.94 -1.72
C GLU A 169 46.22 25.34 -3.06
N LEU A 170 45.46 25.31 -4.17
CA LEU A 170 45.93 25.79 -5.47
C LEU A 170 46.09 27.31 -5.51
N GLN A 171 45.25 28.06 -4.81
CA GLN A 171 45.34 29.52 -4.66
C GLN A 171 46.66 29.91 -3.98
N ASP A 172 47.07 29.21 -2.92
CA ASP A 172 48.31 29.48 -2.19
C ASP A 172 49.57 29.31 -3.08
N ILE A 173 49.47 28.53 -4.16
CA ILE A 173 50.55 28.28 -5.11
C ILE A 173 50.55 29.30 -6.27
N CYS A 174 49.47 30.07 -6.45
CA CYS A 174 49.28 30.95 -7.60
C CYS A 174 49.25 32.44 -7.19
N ASP A 175 50.13 33.28 -7.77
CA ASP A 175 50.20 34.74 -7.54
C ASP A 175 48.96 35.53 -8.07
N THR A 176 47.84 34.86 -8.34
CA THR A 176 46.64 35.45 -8.94
C THR A 176 45.80 36.17 -7.87
N PRO A 177 45.38 37.44 -8.07
CA PRO A 177 44.72 38.24 -7.04
C PRO A 177 43.43 37.58 -6.51
N LEU A 178 43.28 37.62 -5.18
CA LEU A 178 42.32 36.88 -4.34
C LEU A 178 40.83 36.99 -4.76
N ASP A 179 40.48 38.03 -5.52
CA ASP A 179 39.09 38.39 -5.84
C ASP A 179 38.53 37.67 -7.09
N SER A 180 39.40 37.08 -7.93
CA SER A 180 38.96 36.39 -9.16
C SER A 180 38.65 34.91 -8.96
N VAL A 181 39.11 34.30 -7.88
CA VAL A 181 39.07 32.83 -7.69
C VAL A 181 38.00 32.38 -6.72
N GLN A 182 37.44 33.27 -5.90
CA GLN A 182 36.32 32.92 -5.01
C GLN A 182 35.14 32.38 -5.84
N PRO A 183 34.80 31.08 -5.73
CA PRO A 183 33.68 30.53 -6.46
C PRO A 183 32.44 31.18 -5.87
N HIS A 184 31.80 32.02 -6.67
CA HIS A 184 30.47 32.51 -6.36
C HIS A 184 29.52 31.59 -7.14
N PRO A 185 29.15 30.41 -6.62
CA PRO A 185 28.36 29.42 -7.36
C PRO A 185 27.05 30.03 -7.88
N LEU A 186 26.52 31.00 -7.13
CA LEU A 186 25.32 31.75 -7.48
C LEU A 186 25.54 32.80 -8.59
N LYS A 187 26.75 33.33 -8.80
CA LYS A 187 27.03 34.26 -9.93
C LYS A 187 26.83 33.58 -11.28
N GLN A 188 27.15 32.29 -11.41
CA GLN A 188 27.02 31.55 -12.67
C GLN A 188 25.56 31.43 -13.13
N ILE A 189 24.62 31.47 -12.19
CA ILE A 189 23.17 31.49 -12.45
C ILE A 189 22.57 32.90 -12.30
N GLY A 190 23.40 33.94 -12.36
CA GLY A 190 22.97 35.36 -12.32
C GLY A 190 22.56 35.87 -10.94
N VAL A 191 22.70 35.07 -9.88
CA VAL A 191 22.33 35.44 -8.50
C VAL A 191 23.51 36.14 -7.82
N THR A 192 23.32 37.42 -7.49
CA THR A 192 24.32 38.24 -6.77
C THR A 192 23.92 38.46 -5.31
N LYS A 193 24.86 38.89 -4.46
CA LYS A 193 24.57 39.26 -3.04
C LYS A 193 23.42 40.28 -2.92
N MET A 194 23.29 41.18 -3.90
CA MET A 194 22.20 42.14 -3.97
C MET A 194 20.83 41.48 -4.20
N ASN A 195 20.76 40.45 -5.04
CA ASN A 195 19.52 39.69 -5.29
C ASN A 195 19.04 38.96 -4.03
N LEU A 196 19.99 38.35 -3.30
CA LEU A 196 19.72 37.67 -2.02
C LEU A 196 19.25 38.65 -0.94
N ASN A 197 19.97 39.76 -0.75
CA ASN A 197 19.63 40.76 0.26
C ASN A 197 18.29 41.46 0.00
N ALA A 198 17.90 41.59 -1.27
CA ALA A 198 16.62 42.17 -1.66
C ALA A 198 15.47 41.15 -1.69
N ARG A 199 15.71 39.85 -1.48
CA ARG A 199 14.74 38.75 -1.70
C ARG A 199 14.00 38.87 -3.04
N ARG A 200 14.67 39.43 -4.04
CA ARG A 200 14.11 39.70 -5.36
C ARG A 200 14.91 38.90 -6.37
N PHE A 201 14.28 37.84 -6.89
CA PHE A 201 14.80 37.15 -8.05
C PHE A 201 14.67 38.10 -9.24
N SER A 202 15.80 38.54 -9.80
CA SER A 202 15.78 39.14 -11.13
C SER A 202 15.50 38.01 -12.11
N ILE A 203 14.34 38.04 -12.76
CA ILE A 203 14.04 37.16 -13.89
C ILE A 203 14.84 37.70 -15.07
N LEU A 204 15.67 36.84 -15.67
CA LEU A 204 16.28 37.07 -16.98
C LEU A 204 15.21 36.92 -18.06
#